data_AF-A0A924S3S2-F1
#
_entry.id   AF-A0A924S3S2-F1
#
_cell.length_a   1.000
_cell.length_b   1.000
_cell.length_c   1.000
_cell.angle_alpha   90.00
_cell.angle_beta   90.00
_cell.angle_gamma   90.00
#
_symmetry.space_group_name_H-M   'P 1'
#
loop_
_entity.id
_entity.type
_entity.pdbx_description
1 polymer ?
#
loop_
_entity_poly.entity_id
_entity_poly.type
_entity_poly.pdbx_seq_one_letter_code
_entity_poly.pdbx_strand_id
1 'polypeptide(L)'
;MRQDRPHPFRAAPVVAAALLALTGGAFASSHREAPFITTSPKVDASDFYMFNSYETGRAGFVTLVANYQPLQDGFDGPNYHAMDANALYEIHIDNMGDAKEHLTFQFRFQNNFTAKTVTAGGSAVDIAPLQNGAVSMPNDPHLQVNETYTLTLVTGDRRTGNAQAIHNATTGSA
;
A
#
# COMPACT_ATOMS: atom_id res chain seq x y z
N MET A 1 -21.67 12.45 -63.14
CA MET A 1 -20.33 11.84 -62.96
C MET A 1 -19.97 12.01 -61.48
N ARG A 2 -20.04 10.93 -60.69
CA ARG A 2 -19.82 10.97 -59.24
C ARG A 2 -18.31 10.83 -58.97
N GLN A 3 -17.73 11.72 -58.17
CA GLN A 3 -16.35 11.65 -57.70
C GLN A 3 -16.30 10.84 -56.41
N ASP A 4 -15.65 9.68 -56.46
CA ASP A 4 -15.33 8.87 -55.29
C ASP A 4 -14.18 9.52 -54.51
N ARG A 5 -14.42 9.87 -53.25
CA ARG A 5 -13.37 10.33 -52.33
C ARG A 5 -12.76 9.12 -51.61
N PRO A 6 -11.41 9.00 -51.54
CA PRO A 6 -10.78 7.89 -50.84
C PRO A 6 -11.02 8.01 -49.32
N HIS A 7 -11.54 6.94 -48.71
CA HIS A 7 -11.78 6.87 -47.28
C HIS A 7 -10.46 6.62 -46.51
N PRO A 8 -10.04 7.50 -45.59
CA PRO A 8 -8.75 7.39 -44.87
C PRO A 8 -8.71 6.24 -43.83
N PHE A 9 -9.81 5.51 -43.63
CA PHE A 9 -9.98 4.57 -42.54
C PHE A 9 -9.40 3.17 -42.77
N ARG A 10 -8.88 2.86 -43.97
CA ARG A 10 -8.40 1.49 -44.28
C ARG A 10 -7.02 1.16 -43.69
N ALA A 11 -6.20 2.15 -43.37
CA ALA A 11 -4.85 1.93 -42.82
C ALA A 11 -4.82 1.83 -41.27
N ALA A 12 -5.84 2.37 -40.59
CA ALA A 12 -5.91 2.43 -39.13
C ALA A 12 -5.78 1.07 -38.40
N PRO A 13 -6.44 -0.03 -38.83
CA PRO A 13 -6.35 -1.30 -38.11
C PRO A 13 -4.98 -1.97 -38.25
N VAL A 14 -4.28 -1.77 -39.38
CA VAL A 14 -2.94 -2.34 -39.61
C VAL A 14 -1.89 -1.61 -38.77
N VAL A 15 -2.00 -0.29 -38.65
CA VAL A 15 -1.11 0.51 -37.78
C VAL A 15 -1.32 0.15 -36.30
N ALA A 16 -2.57 -0.02 -35.86
CA ALA A 16 -2.87 -0.45 -34.50
C ALA A 16 -2.33 -1.86 -34.18
N ALA A 17 -2.47 -2.81 -35.11
CA ALA A 17 -1.93 -4.16 -34.94
C ALA A 17 -0.39 -4.19 -34.93
N ALA A 18 0.26 -3.35 -35.74
CA ALA A 18 1.72 -3.22 -35.73
C ALA A 18 2.25 -2.60 -34.43
N LEU A 19 1.55 -1.62 -33.85
CA LEU A 19 1.90 -1.03 -32.55
C LEU A 19 1.74 -2.02 -31.40
N LEU A 20 0.70 -2.87 -31.43
CA LEU A 20 0.51 -3.96 -30.46
C LEU A 20 1.58 -5.06 -30.59
N ALA A 21 2.07 -5.33 -31.80
CA ALA A 21 3.14 -6.32 -32.02
C ALA A 21 4.54 -5.82 -31.58
N LEU A 22 4.70 -4.50 -31.36
CA LEU A 22 5.95 -3.88 -30.91
C LEU A 22 6.05 -3.77 -29.38
N THR A 23 5.01 -4.12 -28.63
CA THR A 23 5.11 -4.19 -27.17
C THR A 23 5.86 -5.48 -26.80
N GLY A 24 7.19 -5.40 -26.67
CA GLY A 24 7.99 -6.48 -26.08
C GLY A 24 7.45 -6.84 -24.70
N GLY A 25 7.62 -8.10 -24.29
CA GLY A 25 7.22 -8.54 -22.95
C GLY A 25 7.84 -7.65 -21.88
N ALA A 26 7.01 -6.98 -21.08
CA ALA A 26 7.49 -6.24 -19.92
C ALA A 26 8.01 -7.27 -18.90
N PHE A 27 9.33 -7.27 -18.68
CA PHE A 27 9.89 -7.98 -17.53
C PHE A 27 9.39 -7.25 -16.28
N ALA A 28 8.57 -7.92 -15.49
CA ALA A 28 8.16 -7.40 -14.19
C ALA A 28 9.43 -7.18 -13.35
N SER A 29 9.60 -5.97 -12.82
CA SER A 29 10.72 -5.64 -11.93
C SER A 29 10.41 -6.19 -10.54
N SER A 30 11.32 -7.01 -9.99
CA SER A 30 11.25 -7.45 -8.60
C SER A 30 11.82 -6.35 -7.71
N HIS A 31 10.96 -5.58 -7.03
CA HIS A 31 11.41 -4.52 -6.10
C HIS A 31 12.10 -5.07 -4.85
N ARG A 32 11.83 -6.33 -4.50
CA ARG A 32 12.50 -7.06 -3.41
C ARG A 32 14.01 -7.19 -3.64
N GLU A 33 14.47 -7.09 -4.88
CA GLU A 33 15.88 -7.24 -5.27
C GLU A 33 16.65 -5.91 -5.29
N ALA A 34 16.00 -4.78 -5.03
CA ALA A 34 16.70 -3.52 -4.89
C ALA A 34 17.66 -3.59 -3.68
N PRO A 35 18.96 -3.23 -3.82
CA PRO A 35 19.96 -3.46 -2.78
C PRO A 35 19.58 -2.92 -1.39
N PHE A 36 18.89 -1.79 -1.31
CA PHE A 36 18.42 -1.24 -0.02
C PHE A 36 17.24 -2.03 0.58
N ILE A 37 16.30 -2.44 -0.27
CA ILE A 37 15.10 -3.20 0.15
C ILE A 37 15.48 -4.63 0.55
N THR A 38 16.49 -5.24 -0.08
CA THR A 38 16.99 -6.57 0.35
C THR A 38 17.42 -6.61 1.82
N THR A 39 17.98 -5.51 2.34
CA THR A 39 18.39 -5.39 3.75
C THR A 39 17.28 -4.85 4.66
N SER A 40 16.20 -4.33 4.09
CA SER A 40 15.08 -3.70 4.79
C SER A 40 13.74 -4.18 4.22
N PRO A 41 13.43 -5.48 4.26
CA PRO A 41 12.27 -6.05 3.56
C PRO A 41 10.92 -5.54 4.09
N LYS A 42 10.88 -5.02 5.33
CA LYS A 42 9.66 -4.45 5.93
C LYS A 42 9.21 -3.13 5.29
N VAL A 43 10.06 -2.50 4.49
CA VAL A 43 9.73 -1.29 3.71
C VAL A 43 9.64 -1.57 2.21
N ASP A 44 9.51 -2.84 1.82
CA ASP A 44 9.27 -3.24 0.44
C ASP A 44 7.86 -2.80 0.01
N ALA A 45 7.80 -1.79 -0.86
CA ALA A 45 6.56 -1.29 -1.47
C ALA A 45 6.27 -2.15 -2.71
N SER A 46 5.31 -3.07 -2.61
CA SER A 46 5.04 -4.03 -3.67
C SER A 46 4.23 -3.44 -4.81
N ASP A 47 3.23 -2.61 -4.49
CA ASP A 47 2.29 -2.06 -5.46
C ASP A 47 1.76 -0.70 -5.02
N PHE A 48 1.43 0.14 -6.00
CA PHE A 48 0.71 1.39 -5.78
C PHE A 48 -0.42 1.53 -6.79
N TYR A 49 -1.62 1.83 -6.29
CA TYR A 49 -2.82 2.01 -7.08
C TYR A 49 -3.38 3.41 -6.86
N MET A 50 -3.81 4.04 -7.96
CA MET A 50 -4.45 5.35 -7.95
C MET A 50 -5.59 5.34 -8.97
N PHE A 51 -6.80 5.66 -8.51
CA PHE A 51 -7.99 5.65 -9.36
C PHE A 51 -9.06 6.60 -8.83
N ASN A 52 -9.94 7.08 -9.71
CA ASN A 52 -11.12 7.84 -9.30
C ASN A 52 -12.04 6.95 -8.46
N SER A 53 -12.49 7.44 -7.30
CA SER A 53 -13.40 6.69 -6.43
C SER A 53 -14.72 6.42 -7.15
N TYR A 54 -15.19 5.17 -7.12
CA TYR A 54 -16.45 4.72 -7.75
C TYR A 54 -17.58 4.42 -6.74
N GLU A 55 -17.30 4.56 -5.44
CA GLU A 55 -18.26 4.37 -4.36
C GLU A 55 -19.36 5.44 -4.38
N THR A 56 -20.59 5.05 -4.02
CA THR A 56 -21.72 5.98 -3.92
C THR A 56 -21.40 7.13 -2.96
N GLY A 57 -21.60 8.38 -3.42
CA GLY A 57 -21.32 9.57 -2.63
C GLY A 57 -19.86 10.03 -2.61
N ARG A 58 -18.96 9.34 -3.32
CA ARG A 58 -17.52 9.66 -3.41
C ARG A 58 -17.12 10.21 -4.79
N ALA A 59 -18.08 10.72 -5.56
CA ALA A 59 -17.79 11.39 -6.82
C ALA A 59 -16.86 12.60 -6.59
N GLY A 60 -15.83 12.75 -7.44
CA GLY A 60 -14.83 13.81 -7.32
C GLY A 60 -13.63 13.50 -6.41
N PHE A 61 -13.58 12.31 -5.79
CA PHE A 61 -12.43 11.86 -5.02
C PHE A 61 -11.51 10.94 -5.83
N VAL A 62 -10.24 10.89 -5.40
CA VAL A 62 -9.25 9.92 -5.83
C VAL A 62 -8.97 8.97 -4.67
N THR A 63 -8.94 7.68 -4.97
CA THR A 63 -8.51 6.63 -4.05
C THR A 63 -7.05 6.29 -4.35
N LEU A 64 -6.25 6.21 -3.29
CA LEU A 64 -4.85 5.82 -3.31
C LEU A 64 -4.69 4.58 -2.42
N VAL A 65 -3.99 3.57 -2.90
CA VAL A 65 -3.66 2.36 -2.14
C VAL A 65 -2.19 2.05 -2.33
N ALA A 66 -1.46 1.87 -1.23
CA ALA A 66 -0.06 1.47 -1.24
C ALA A 66 0.07 0.14 -0.50
N ASN A 67 0.58 -0.88 -1.19
CA ASN A 67 0.85 -2.18 -0.61
C ASN A 67 2.31 -2.27 -0.18
N TYR A 68 2.50 -2.76 1.03
CA TYR A 68 3.80 -3.08 1.60
C TYR A 68 3.77 -4.49 2.16
N GLN A 69 4.92 -5.16 2.19
CA GLN A 69 5.04 -6.54 2.67
C GLN A 69 4.10 -7.46 1.86
N PRO A 70 4.47 -7.76 0.61
CA PRO A 70 3.61 -8.52 -0.31
C PRO A 70 3.27 -9.89 0.27
N LEU A 71 2.22 -10.50 -0.29
CA LEU A 71 1.74 -11.86 -0.07
C LEU A 71 2.03 -12.46 1.32
N GLN A 72 1.00 -12.47 2.17
CA GLN A 72 0.99 -13.19 3.44
C GLN A 72 -0.20 -14.16 3.41
N ASP A 73 0.02 -15.40 3.00
CA ASP A 73 -1.06 -16.39 2.84
C ASP A 73 -1.40 -17.05 4.19
N GLY A 74 -2.61 -17.57 4.33
CA GLY A 74 -3.10 -18.18 5.56
C GLY A 74 -2.26 -19.36 6.07
N PHE A 75 -1.55 -20.05 5.17
CA PHE A 75 -0.65 -21.15 5.54
C PHE A 75 0.70 -20.67 6.10
N ASP A 76 1.10 -19.40 5.88
CA ASP A 76 2.33 -18.80 6.41
C ASP A 76 2.21 -18.44 7.91
N GLY A 77 0.98 -18.48 8.45
CA GLY A 77 0.72 -18.32 9.88
C GLY A 77 1.44 -19.37 10.74
N PRO A 78 1.55 -19.14 12.07
CA PRO A 78 0.92 -18.08 12.85
C PRO A 78 1.74 -16.76 12.93
N ASN A 79 2.83 -16.64 12.16
CA ASN A 79 3.74 -15.50 12.24
C ASN A 79 3.66 -14.66 10.97
N TYR A 80 2.80 -13.64 11.02
CA TYR A 80 2.67 -12.64 9.96
C TYR A 80 3.67 -11.50 10.17
N HIS A 81 4.04 -10.84 9.07
CA HIS A 81 4.96 -9.74 9.05
C HIS A 81 4.24 -8.42 9.39
N ALA A 82 4.78 -7.72 10.38
CA ALA A 82 4.35 -6.40 10.81
C ALA A 82 5.15 -5.29 10.11
N MET A 83 4.51 -4.14 9.89
CA MET A 83 5.14 -2.91 9.43
C MET A 83 6.30 -2.50 10.35
N ASP A 84 7.27 -1.76 9.81
CA ASP A 84 8.42 -1.32 10.59
C ASP A 84 8.09 -0.03 11.36
N ALA A 85 8.06 -0.13 12.69
CA ALA A 85 7.82 1.03 13.56
C ALA A 85 8.91 2.11 13.47
N ASN A 86 10.09 1.79 12.96
CA ASN A 86 11.17 2.76 12.74
C ASN A 86 11.07 3.48 11.39
N ALA A 87 10.28 2.95 10.45
CA ALA A 87 10.12 3.54 9.13
C ALA A 87 9.12 4.71 9.13
N LEU A 88 9.28 5.56 8.12
CA LEU A 88 8.31 6.59 7.74
C LEU A 88 7.83 6.23 6.34
N TYR A 89 6.55 5.87 6.22
CA TYR A 89 5.94 5.50 4.96
C TYR A 89 5.22 6.72 4.39
N GLU A 90 5.43 7.04 3.11
CA GLU A 90 4.98 8.30 2.54
C GLU A 90 4.40 8.11 1.13
N ILE A 91 3.25 8.74 0.87
CA ILE A 91 2.70 8.90 -0.47
C ILE A 91 2.85 10.37 -0.86
N HIS A 92 3.59 10.62 -1.93
CA HIS A 92 3.88 11.96 -2.44
C HIS A 92 2.98 12.27 -3.61
N ILE A 93 2.33 13.44 -3.58
CA ILE A 93 1.45 13.90 -4.65
C ILE A 93 1.95 15.24 -5.16
N ASP A 94 2.30 15.25 -6.43
CA ASP A 94 2.39 16.48 -7.21
C ASP A 94 1.04 16.73 -7.89
N ASN A 95 0.32 17.76 -7.43
CA ASN A 95 -0.94 18.19 -8.02
C ASN A 95 -0.81 19.53 -8.78
N MET A 96 0.41 20.00 -9.05
CA MET A 96 0.69 21.23 -9.79
C MET A 96 1.54 21.01 -11.05
N GLY A 97 2.19 19.84 -11.18
CA GLY A 97 2.88 19.41 -12.40
C GLY A 97 4.32 19.91 -12.54
N ASP A 98 4.99 20.20 -11.42
CA ASP A 98 6.38 20.66 -11.39
C ASP A 98 7.38 19.57 -10.95
N ALA A 99 6.91 18.33 -10.79
CA ALA A 99 7.64 17.17 -10.28
C ALA A 99 8.12 17.30 -8.82
N LYS A 100 7.44 18.11 -8.01
CA LYS A 100 7.64 18.21 -6.57
C LYS A 100 6.37 17.87 -5.82
N GLU A 101 6.52 17.27 -4.65
CA GLU A 101 5.38 16.99 -3.81
C GLU A 101 4.79 18.27 -3.24
N HIS A 102 3.47 18.34 -3.27
CA HIS A 102 2.68 19.42 -2.68
C HIS A 102 1.78 18.92 -1.56
N LEU A 103 1.45 17.63 -1.61
CA LEU A 103 0.78 16.90 -0.54
C LEU A 103 1.59 15.64 -0.26
N THR A 104 1.95 15.41 1.00
CA THR A 104 2.60 14.19 1.47
C THR A 104 1.74 13.58 2.57
N PHE A 105 1.24 12.36 2.32
CA PHE A 105 0.59 11.56 3.36
C PHE A 105 1.65 10.71 4.05
N GLN A 106 1.86 10.95 5.35
CA GLN A 106 2.88 10.29 6.17
C GLN A 106 2.22 9.33 7.15
N PHE A 107 2.61 8.06 7.10
CA PHE A 107 2.17 7.01 8.01
C PHE A 107 3.30 6.63 8.96
N ARG A 108 2.98 6.56 10.26
CA ARG A 108 3.89 6.06 11.30
C ARG A 108 3.24 4.91 12.04
N PHE A 109 3.80 3.72 11.90
CA PHE A 109 3.31 2.51 12.56
C PHE A 109 3.89 2.36 13.97
N GLN A 110 3.12 1.76 14.86
CA GLN A 110 3.56 1.32 16.18
C GLN A 110 3.11 -0.12 16.38
N ASN A 111 4.02 -0.94 16.89
CA ASN A 111 3.78 -2.35 17.13
C ASN A 111 3.77 -2.57 18.64
N ASN A 112 2.60 -2.89 19.19
CA ASN A 112 2.45 -3.17 20.62
C ASN A 112 2.51 -4.67 20.86
N PHE A 113 3.58 -5.12 21.53
CA PHE A 113 3.76 -6.51 21.90
C PHE A 113 3.23 -6.80 23.30
N THR A 114 2.34 -7.78 23.41
CA THR A 114 1.82 -8.31 24.68
C THR A 114 2.05 -9.82 24.71
N ALA A 115 2.97 -10.26 25.56
CA ALA A 115 3.31 -11.66 25.74
C ALA A 115 2.05 -12.51 26.06
N LYS A 116 1.97 -13.69 25.44
CA LYS A 116 0.94 -14.68 25.72
C LYS A 116 1.59 -15.96 26.25
N THR A 117 0.82 -16.70 27.04
CA THR A 117 1.27 -17.94 27.65
C THR A 117 0.34 -19.10 27.32
N VAL A 118 0.88 -20.31 27.41
CA VAL A 118 0.12 -21.56 27.46
C VAL A 118 0.48 -22.31 28.74
N THR A 119 -0.43 -23.14 29.24
CA THR A 119 -0.15 -23.98 30.41
C THR A 119 0.60 -25.24 30.00
N ALA A 120 1.81 -25.44 30.50
CA ALA A 120 2.61 -26.65 30.33
C ALA A 120 3.08 -27.15 31.69
N GLY A 121 2.77 -28.41 32.03
CA GLY A 121 3.18 -29.01 33.31
C GLY A 121 2.63 -28.29 34.56
N GLY A 122 1.51 -27.58 34.44
CA GLY A 122 0.92 -26.79 35.54
C GLY A 122 1.45 -25.36 35.67
N SER A 123 2.40 -24.96 34.83
CA SER A 123 2.98 -23.61 34.82
C SER A 123 2.59 -22.85 33.55
N ALA A 124 2.43 -21.54 33.65
CA ALA A 124 2.30 -20.66 32.49
C ALA A 124 3.68 -20.48 31.82
N VAL A 125 3.74 -20.71 30.51
CA VAL A 125 4.96 -20.61 29.71
C VAL A 125 4.70 -19.72 28.51
N ASP A 126 5.59 -18.75 28.27
CA ASP A 126 5.51 -17.86 27.12
C ASP A 126 5.58 -18.64 25.80
N ILE A 127 4.85 -18.16 24.80
CA ILE A 127 4.86 -18.75 23.46
C ILE A 127 5.60 -17.85 22.46
N ALA A 128 6.32 -18.47 21.53
CA ALA A 128 7.00 -17.75 20.45
C ALA A 128 6.06 -17.31 19.30
N PRO A 129 5.04 -18.10 18.88
CA PRO A 129 4.08 -17.70 17.85
C PRO A 129 3.36 -16.38 18.15
N LEU A 130 3.33 -15.44 17.19
CA LEU A 130 2.65 -14.15 17.36
C LEU A 130 1.11 -14.26 17.40
N GLN A 131 0.56 -15.41 17.04
CA GLN A 131 -0.85 -15.73 17.09
C GLN A 131 -1.06 -17.11 17.73
N ASN A 132 -2.05 -17.24 18.62
CA ASN A 132 -2.33 -18.48 19.36
C ASN A 132 -3.78 -18.98 19.27
N GLY A 133 -4.47 -18.63 18.20
CA GLY A 133 -5.85 -19.00 17.95
C GLY A 133 -6.38 -18.37 16.66
N ALA A 134 -7.67 -18.52 16.39
CA ALA A 134 -8.31 -17.82 15.28
C ALA A 134 -8.37 -16.31 15.58
N VAL A 135 -8.01 -15.49 14.60
CA VAL A 135 -8.10 -14.03 14.69
C VAL A 135 -9.30 -13.57 13.88
N SER A 136 -10.22 -12.86 14.52
CA SER A 136 -11.49 -12.46 13.91
C SER A 136 -11.79 -10.97 13.99
N MET A 137 -11.00 -10.22 14.76
CA MET A 137 -11.22 -8.80 15.00
C MET A 137 -9.90 -8.05 15.24
N PRO A 138 -9.87 -6.72 15.04
CA PRO A 138 -8.78 -5.89 15.52
C PRO A 138 -8.60 -6.05 17.03
N ASN A 139 -7.35 -6.10 17.51
CA ASN A 139 -7.01 -6.33 18.93
C ASN A 139 -7.52 -7.66 19.51
N ASP A 140 -7.61 -8.69 18.68
CA ASP A 140 -8.01 -10.04 19.11
C ASP A 140 -7.13 -10.54 20.28
N PRO A 141 -7.71 -11.14 21.34
CA PRO A 141 -6.94 -11.66 22.46
C PRO A 141 -5.91 -12.73 22.06
N HIS A 142 -6.06 -13.34 20.88
CA HIS A 142 -5.12 -14.32 20.34
C HIS A 142 -3.85 -13.74 19.70
N LEU A 143 -3.79 -12.42 19.51
CA LEU A 143 -2.61 -11.73 18.98
C LEU A 143 -1.64 -11.32 20.09
N GLN A 144 -0.35 -11.57 19.87
CA GLN A 144 0.73 -10.99 20.66
C GLN A 144 1.13 -9.60 20.16
N VAL A 145 0.94 -9.31 18.87
CA VAL A 145 1.28 -8.02 18.27
C VAL A 145 0.02 -7.37 17.75
N ASN A 146 -0.22 -6.13 18.19
CA ASN A 146 -1.24 -5.25 17.62
C ASN A 146 -0.57 -4.04 17.00
N GLU A 147 -0.94 -3.74 15.75
CA GLU A 147 -0.39 -2.63 15.00
C GLU A 147 -1.38 -1.47 14.95
N THR A 148 -0.88 -0.27 15.22
CA THR A 148 -1.59 0.98 15.00
C THR A 148 -0.77 1.87 14.09
N TYR A 149 -1.40 2.88 13.51
CA TYR A 149 -0.68 3.92 12.78
C TYR A 149 -1.28 5.29 13.07
N THR A 150 -0.47 6.33 12.87
CA THR A 150 -0.97 7.70 12.71
C THR A 150 -0.82 8.14 11.26
N LEU A 151 -1.71 9.05 10.83
CA LEU A 151 -1.66 9.67 9.51
C LEU A 151 -1.50 11.19 9.64
N THR A 152 -0.48 11.73 8.98
CA THR A 152 -0.23 13.17 8.90
C THR A 152 -0.23 13.61 7.44
N LEU A 153 -0.96 14.67 7.11
CA LEU A 153 -0.83 15.37 5.84
C LEU A 153 0.19 16.50 6.00
N VAL A 154 1.23 16.50 5.17
CA VAL A 154 2.12 17.64 5.01
C VAL A 154 1.77 18.35 3.71
N THR A 155 1.51 19.65 3.79
CA THR A 155 1.29 20.52 2.62
C THR A 155 2.54 21.34 2.34
N GLY A 156 2.97 21.37 1.07
CA GLY A 156 4.30 21.86 0.66
C GLY A 156 5.38 20.77 0.77
N ASP A 157 6.63 21.19 0.95
CA ASP A 157 7.78 20.30 1.08
C ASP A 157 7.59 19.27 2.21
N ARG A 158 7.88 17.99 1.92
CA ARG A 158 7.61 16.86 2.83
C ARG A 158 8.30 16.94 4.20
N ARG A 159 9.35 17.77 4.35
CA ARG A 159 10.14 17.90 5.59
C ARG A 159 9.87 19.21 6.32
N THR A 160 9.59 20.29 5.59
CA THR A 160 9.52 21.65 6.12
C THR A 160 8.16 22.32 5.93
N GLY A 161 7.24 21.68 5.22
CA GLY A 161 5.87 22.12 4.99
C GLY A 161 5.00 22.12 6.25
N ASN A 162 3.74 22.51 6.08
CA ASN A 162 2.78 22.53 7.17
C ASN A 162 2.21 21.12 7.40
N ALA A 163 2.43 20.58 8.60
CA ALA A 163 1.97 19.25 9.00
C ALA A 163 0.66 19.32 9.80
N GLN A 164 -0.31 18.51 9.40
CA GLN A 164 -1.61 18.37 10.06
C GLN A 164 -1.94 16.89 10.27
N ALA A 165 -2.27 16.51 11.51
CA ALA A 165 -2.79 15.18 11.80
C ALA A 165 -4.15 14.96 11.11
N ILE A 166 -4.32 13.79 10.50
CA ILE A 166 -5.55 13.37 9.85
C ILE A 166 -6.25 12.36 10.75
N HIS A 167 -7.53 12.58 10.98
CA HIS A 167 -8.39 11.69 11.75
C HIS A 167 -9.39 10.99 10.83
N ASN A 168 -9.90 9.85 11.30
CA ASN A 168 -10.99 9.15 10.64
C ASN A 168 -12.20 10.10 10.47
N ALA A 169 -12.64 10.31 9.23
CA ALA A 169 -13.72 11.26 8.94
C ALA A 169 -15.09 10.87 9.51
N THR A 170 -15.28 9.61 9.88
CA THR A 170 -16.53 9.08 10.46
C THR A 170 -16.47 9.04 11.98
N THR A 171 -15.37 8.57 12.56
CA THR A 171 -15.27 8.35 14.02
C THR A 171 -14.49 9.44 14.75
N GLY A 172 -13.76 10.31 14.04
CA GLY A 172 -12.86 11.30 14.62
C GLY A 172 -11.62 10.71 15.31
N SER A 173 -11.45 9.39 15.26
CA SER A 173 -10.30 8.71 15.86
C SER A 173 -9.01 9.07 15.13
N ALA A 174 -7.92 9.20 15.88
CA ALA A 174 -6.56 9.30 15.35
C ALA A 174 -6.11 7.97 14.72
#